data_AF-A0A2N1MIB3-F1
#
_entry.id   AF-A0A2N1MIB3-F1
#
_cell.length_a   1.000
_cell.length_b   1.000
_cell.length_c   1.000
_cell.angle_alpha   90.00
_cell.angle_beta   90.00
_cell.angle_gamma   90.00
#
_symmetry.space_group_name_H-M   'P 1'
#
loop_
_entity.id
_entity.type
_entity.pdbx_description
1 polymer ?
#
loop_
_entity_poly.entity_id
_entity_poly.type
_entity_poly.pdbx_seq_one_letter_code
_entity_poly.pdbx_strand_id
1 'polypeptide(L)'
;MILHANEIVHQDIRWENVMRLTDNSWVLIDFEEAAPIGRGNRRIPILNIAAPEYRGMKSDPGDIWMIGNLLNDLRILQIQLSVRARNFWDRLTQQNHDERPSAADAIDDDRFSDM
;
A
#
# COMPACT_ATOMS: atom_id res chain seq x y z
N MET A 1 -2.40 -4.26 -9.22
CA MET A 1 -1.87 -2.87 -9.24
C MET A 1 -0.83 -2.73 -10.34
N ILE A 2 -0.89 -1.64 -11.15
CA ILE A 2 -0.03 -1.45 -12.34
C ILE A 2 1.46 -1.52 -12.01
N LEU A 3 1.91 -0.99 -10.87
CA LEU A 3 3.33 -1.01 -10.49
C LEU A 3 3.87 -2.42 -10.27
N HIS A 4 3.23 -3.21 -9.40
CA HIS A 4 3.66 -4.58 -9.10
C HIS A 4 3.59 -5.49 -10.33
N ALA A 5 2.62 -5.27 -11.23
CA ALA A 5 2.56 -5.98 -12.51
C ALA A 5 3.74 -5.67 -13.45
N ASN A 6 4.43 -4.54 -13.25
CA ASN A 6 5.65 -4.16 -13.96
C ASN A 6 6.92 -4.37 -13.09
N GLU A 7 6.83 -5.18 -12.04
CA GLU A 7 7.93 -5.46 -11.11
C GLU A 7 8.53 -4.22 -10.43
N ILE A 8 7.73 -3.17 -10.24
CA ILE A 8 8.12 -1.92 -9.56
C ILE A 8 7.40 -1.79 -8.22
N VAL A 9 8.11 -1.33 -7.20
CA VAL A 9 7.56 -0.90 -5.90
C VAL A 9 7.75 0.60 -5.72
N HIS A 10 6.79 1.27 -5.08
CA HIS A 10 6.80 2.73 -4.88
C HIS A 10 7.54 3.16 -3.61
N GLN A 11 7.32 2.46 -2.49
CA GLN A 11 8.03 2.62 -1.21
C GLN A 11 7.78 3.89 -0.41
N ASP A 12 6.88 4.75 -0.88
CA ASP A 12 6.44 5.95 -0.17
C ASP A 12 4.95 6.18 -0.45
N ILE A 13 4.14 5.14 -0.24
CA ILE A 13 2.69 5.25 -0.41
C ILE A 13 2.11 5.87 0.86
N ARG A 14 1.61 7.10 0.73
CA ARG A 14 0.99 7.89 1.79
C ARG A 14 0.02 8.90 1.21
N TRP A 15 -0.85 9.46 2.03
CA TRP A 15 -1.88 10.40 1.55
C TRP A 15 -1.30 11.63 0.85
N GLU A 16 -0.11 12.09 1.26
CA GLU A 16 0.62 13.20 0.64
C GLU A 16 1.01 12.91 -0.82
N ASN A 17 1.20 11.63 -1.15
CA ASN A 17 1.62 11.18 -2.47
C ASN A 17 0.43 10.65 -3.31
N VAL A 18 -0.81 10.83 -2.82
CA VAL A 18 -2.04 10.48 -3.54
C VAL A 18 -2.82 11.74 -3.86
N MET A 19 -2.88 12.10 -5.15
CA MET A 19 -3.50 13.34 -5.61
C MET A 19 -4.83 13.07 -6.31
N ARG A 20 -5.86 13.85 -5.97
CA ARG A 20 -7.14 13.86 -6.70
C ARG A 20 -7.10 14.90 -7.82
N LEU A 21 -7.40 14.49 -9.04
CA LEU A 21 -7.46 15.37 -10.20
C LEU A 21 -8.85 16.02 -10.35
N THR A 22 -8.96 17.02 -11.23
CA THR A 22 -10.22 17.76 -11.46
C THR A 22 -11.34 16.92 -12.06
N ASP A 23 -10.99 15.82 -12.74
CA ASP A 23 -11.93 14.84 -13.28
C ASP A 23 -12.36 13.78 -12.24
N ASN A 24 -11.97 13.95 -10.97
CA ASN A 24 -12.18 13.03 -9.86
C ASN A 24 -11.38 11.71 -9.93
N SER A 25 -10.47 11.56 -10.89
CA SER A 25 -9.52 10.47 -10.86
C SER A 25 -8.46 10.69 -9.78
N TRP A 26 -7.77 9.61 -9.41
CA TRP A 26 -6.70 9.61 -8.43
C TRP A 26 -5.40 9.18 -9.09
N VAL A 27 -4.30 9.86 -8.74
CA VAL A 27 -2.96 9.52 -9.24
C VAL A 27 -1.99 9.40 -8.06
N LEU A 28 -1.15 8.38 -8.13
CA LEU A 28 -0.01 8.20 -7.24
C LEU A 28 1.17 8.99 -7.83
N ILE A 29 1.81 9.83 -7.02
CA ILE A 29 2.91 10.70 -7.41
C ILE A 29 4.15 10.44 -6.55
N ASP A 30 5.25 11.13 -6.87
CA ASP A 30 6.50 11.10 -6.09
C ASP A 30 7.25 9.75 -6.11
N PHE A 31 7.72 9.38 -7.32
CA PHE A 31 8.39 8.10 -7.59
C PHE A 31 9.90 8.10 -7.25
N GLU A 32 10.40 9.04 -6.44
CA GLU A 32 11.84 9.16 -6.16
C GLU A 32 12.42 7.93 -5.44
N GLU A 33 11.60 7.26 -4.61
CA GLU A 33 11.98 6.03 -3.89
C GLU A 33 11.62 4.75 -4.66
N ALA A 34 10.95 4.89 -5.81
CA ALA A 34 10.49 3.75 -6.60
C ALA A 34 11.67 2.93 -7.14
N ALA A 35 11.53 1.61 -7.14
CA ALA A 35 12.60 0.71 -7.56
C ALA A 35 12.06 -0.61 -8.09
N PRO A 36 12.86 -1.34 -8.89
CA PRO A 36 12.54 -2.72 -9.23
C PRO A 36 12.51 -3.62 -7.99
N ILE A 37 11.56 -4.55 -7.94
CA ILE A 37 11.45 -5.55 -6.88
C ILE A 37 12.77 -6.33 -6.79
N GLY A 38 13.24 -6.57 -5.55
CA GLY A 38 14.48 -7.30 -5.30
C GLY A 38 15.77 -6.54 -5.67
N ARG A 39 15.70 -5.35 -6.28
CA ARG A 39 16.85 -4.49 -6.56
C ARG A 39 16.72 -3.18 -5.77
N GLY A 40 17.32 -3.15 -4.59
CA GLY A 40 17.27 -1.97 -3.73
C GLY A 40 18.53 -1.67 -2.96
N ASN A 41 18.93 -0.40 -2.97
CA ASN A 41 19.90 0.14 -2.02
C ASN A 41 19.37 -0.01 -0.59
N ARG A 42 20.26 -0.32 0.36
CA ARG A 42 20.02 -0.55 1.80
C ARG A 42 19.45 0.66 2.58
N ARG A 43 18.96 1.70 1.93
CA ARG A 43 18.36 2.83 2.64
C ARG A 43 17.05 2.36 3.27
N ILE A 44 17.06 2.30 4.59
CA ILE A 44 15.89 2.04 5.41
C ILE A 44 15.03 3.31 5.30
N PRO A 45 13.77 3.22 4.83
CA PRO A 45 12.86 4.36 4.92
C PRO A 45 12.74 4.77 6.38
N ILE A 46 13.04 6.03 6.68
CA ILE A 46 13.04 6.58 8.05
C ILE A 46 11.59 6.85 8.53
N LEU A 47 10.60 6.59 7.68
CA LEU A 47 9.20 6.95 7.91
C LEU A 47 8.49 5.93 8.79
N ASN A 48 7.75 6.41 9.80
CA ASN A 48 6.94 5.60 10.73
C ASN A 48 5.80 4.79 10.08
N ILE A 49 5.57 4.96 8.77
CA ILE A 49 4.60 4.21 7.96
C ILE A 49 5.19 2.98 7.26
N ALA A 50 6.52 2.81 7.35
CA ALA A 50 7.19 1.66 6.76
C ALA A 50 6.69 0.36 7.39
N ALA A 51 6.63 -0.69 6.57
CA ALA A 51 6.30 -2.03 7.06
C ALA A 51 7.34 -2.49 8.10
N PRO A 52 6.95 -3.25 9.13
CA PRO A 52 7.82 -3.64 10.24
C PRO A 52 9.07 -4.44 9.81
N GLU A 53 8.98 -5.14 8.67
CA GLU A 53 10.07 -5.90 8.06
C GLU A 53 10.99 -5.08 7.14
N TYR A 54 10.81 -3.75 7.04
CA TYR A 54 11.75 -2.87 6.33
C TYR A 54 13.13 -2.85 7.02
N ARG A 55 13.89 -3.92 6.82
CA ARG A 55 15.29 -4.11 7.18
C ARG A 55 16.13 -4.25 5.90
N GLY A 56 15.92 -3.32 4.96
CA GLY A 56 16.79 -3.14 3.80
C GLY A 56 16.51 -4.03 2.59
N MET A 57 15.35 -4.68 2.49
CA MET A 57 14.91 -5.39 1.28
C MET A 57 13.64 -4.74 0.72
N LYS A 58 13.71 -4.32 -0.55
CA LYS A 58 12.63 -3.67 -1.29
C LYS A 58 11.67 -4.74 -1.82
N SER A 59 10.44 -4.77 -1.32
CA SER A 59 9.44 -5.79 -1.67
C SER A 59 8.02 -5.23 -1.79
N ASP A 60 7.21 -5.93 -2.57
CA ASP A 60 5.80 -5.65 -2.85
C ASP A 60 4.89 -5.69 -1.62
N PRO A 61 5.06 -6.61 -0.62
CA PRO A 61 4.30 -6.53 0.63
C PRO A 61 4.49 -5.20 1.37
N GLY A 62 5.61 -4.51 1.18
CA GLY A 62 5.86 -3.21 1.79
C GLY A 62 4.88 -2.14 1.30
N ASP A 63 4.62 -2.08 -0.01
CA ASP A 63 3.61 -1.19 -0.59
C ASP A 63 2.20 -1.58 -0.12
N ILE A 64 1.90 -2.88 -0.02
CA ILE A 64 0.60 -3.39 0.47
C ILE A 64 0.32 -2.90 1.89
N TRP A 65 1.33 -2.97 2.76
CA TRP A 65 1.23 -2.45 4.13
C TRP A 65 0.95 -0.94 4.16
N MET A 66 1.67 -0.17 3.33
CA MET A 66 1.49 1.27 3.26
C MET A 66 0.08 1.64 2.76
N ILE A 67 -0.45 0.92 1.76
CA ILE A 67 -1.85 1.05 1.32
C ILE A 67 -2.81 0.75 2.47
N GLY A 68 -2.57 -0.32 3.24
CA GLY A 68 -3.35 -0.62 4.44
C GLY A 68 -3.34 0.54 5.45
N ASN A 69 -2.20 1.18 5.64
CA ASN A 69 -2.08 2.32 6.55
C ASN A 69 -2.78 3.59 6.06
N LEU A 70 -3.12 3.72 4.77
CA LEU A 70 -4.02 4.79 4.31
C LEU A 70 -5.38 4.71 5.00
N LEU A 71 -5.87 3.50 5.31
CA LEU A 71 -7.12 3.27 6.04
C LEU A 71 -7.00 3.54 7.55
N ASN A 72 -5.78 3.55 8.08
CA ASN A 72 -5.46 3.87 9.47
C ASN A 72 -5.25 5.38 9.69
N ASP A 73 -5.89 6.20 8.86
CA ASP A 73 -5.88 7.66 8.98
C ASP A 73 -6.96 8.14 9.94
N LEU A 74 -6.66 9.10 10.82
CA LEU A 74 -7.62 9.65 11.79
C LEU A 74 -8.91 10.16 11.14
N ARG A 75 -8.85 10.67 9.90
CA ARG A 75 -10.03 11.14 9.13
C ARG A 75 -10.95 9.99 8.75
N ILE A 76 -10.40 8.79 8.57
CA ILE A 76 -11.13 7.57 8.24
C ILE A 76 -11.56 6.84 9.51
N LEU A 77 -10.73 6.83 10.56
CA LEU A 77 -11.05 6.22 11.85
C LEU A 77 -12.20 6.92 12.58
N GLN A 78 -12.46 8.19 12.28
CA GLN A 78 -13.66 8.91 12.75
C GLN A 78 -14.95 8.37 12.12
N ILE A 79 -14.84 7.62 11.02
CA ILE A 79 -15.96 6.93 10.38
C ILE A 79 -15.97 5.50 10.92
N GLN A 80 -17.13 5.02 11.34
CA GLN A 80 -17.27 3.64 11.78
C GLN A 80 -17.09 2.70 10.58
N LEU A 81 -15.86 2.19 10.39
CA LEU A 81 -15.56 1.23 9.33
C LEU A 81 -16.47 0.00 9.44
N SER A 82 -16.98 -0.46 8.30
CA SER A 82 -17.71 -1.72 8.23
C SER A 82 -16.78 -2.87 8.68
N VAL A 83 -17.37 -3.98 9.15
CA VAL A 83 -16.60 -5.20 9.48
C VAL A 83 -15.78 -5.66 8.27
N ARG A 84 -16.34 -5.51 7.06
CA ARG A 84 -15.64 -5.84 5.81
C ARG A 84 -14.40 -4.98 5.59
N ALA A 85 -14.51 -3.66 5.77
CA ALA A 85 -13.38 -2.74 5.62
C ALA A 85 -12.28 -2.99 6.66
N ARG A 86 -12.67 -3.34 7.90
CA ARG A 86 -11.73 -3.73 8.96
C ARG A 86 -10.99 -5.03 8.63
N ASN A 87 -11.70 -6.07 8.21
CA ASN A 87 -11.07 -7.33 7.81
C ASN A 87 -10.14 -7.16 6.61
N PHE A 88 -10.48 -6.26 5.68
CA PHE A 88 -9.59 -5.93 4.57
C PHE A 88 -8.33 -5.22 5.06
N TRP A 89 -8.48 -4.20 5.91
CA TRP A 89 -7.36 -3.52 6.54
C TRP A 89 -6.43 -4.50 7.28
N ASP A 90 -6.97 -5.37 8.13
CA ASP A 90 -6.22 -6.38 8.87
C ASP A 90 -5.40 -7.29 7.94
N ARG A 91 -5.93 -7.66 6.77
CA ARG A 91 -5.20 -8.44 5.76
C ARG A 91 -4.04 -7.67 5.13
N LEU A 92 -4.24 -6.38 4.83
CA LEU A 92 -3.19 -5.54 4.24
C LEU A 92 -2.05 -5.24 5.24
N THR A 93 -2.38 -5.14 6.53
CA THR A 93 -1.43 -4.81 7.60
C THR A 93 -1.03 -6.03 8.45
N GLN A 94 -0.96 -7.22 7.86
CA GLN A 94 -0.41 -8.39 8.54
C GLN A 94 1.07 -8.18 8.89
N GLN A 95 1.46 -8.55 10.10
CA GLN A 95 2.85 -8.44 10.56
C GLN A 95 3.76 -9.39 9.78
N ASN A 96 3.27 -10.60 9.49
CA ASN A 96 3.93 -11.52 8.58
C ASN A 96 3.70 -11.06 7.13
N HIS A 97 4.76 -10.69 6.42
CA HIS A 97 4.64 -10.18 5.06
C HIS A 97 4.21 -11.25 4.05
N ASP A 98 4.50 -12.53 4.32
CA ASP A 98 4.06 -13.66 3.50
C ASP A 98 2.55 -13.90 3.59
N GLU A 99 1.89 -13.35 4.62
CA GLU A 99 0.44 -13.44 4.80
C GLU A 99 -0.31 -12.25 4.20
N ARG A 100 0.40 -11.21 3.73
CA ARG A 100 -0.23 -10.11 3.01
C ARG A 100 -0.65 -10.58 1.61
N PRO A 101 -1.81 -10.14 1.11
CA PRO A 101 -2.19 -10.43 -0.26
C PRO A 101 -1.25 -9.74 -1.25
N SER A 102 -1.10 -10.30 -2.45
CA SER A 102 -0.52 -9.54 -3.55
C SER A 102 -1.47 -8.40 -3.95
N ALA A 103 -0.96 -7.42 -4.71
CA ALA A 103 -1.82 -6.38 -5.25
C ALA A 103 -2.82 -6.88 -6.31
N ALA A 104 -2.64 -8.09 -6.85
CA ALA A 104 -3.63 -8.73 -7.71
C ALA A 104 -4.75 -9.30 -6.84
N ASP A 105 -4.41 -10.10 -5.82
CA ASP A 105 -5.38 -10.73 -4.91
C ASP A 105 -6.18 -9.69 -4.10
N ALA A 106 -5.58 -8.54 -3.80
CA ALA A 106 -6.28 -7.45 -3.10
C ALA A 106 -7.36 -6.81 -3.98
N ILE A 107 -7.15 -6.74 -5.29
CA ILE A 107 -8.06 -6.14 -6.29
C ILE A 107 -9.10 -7.15 -6.77
N ASP A 108 -8.69 -8.40 -7.01
CA ASP A 108 -9.57 -9.51 -7.43
C ASP A 108 -10.48 -10.01 -6.30
N ASP A 109 -10.39 -9.39 -5.13
CA ASP A 109 -11.34 -9.66 -4.07
C ASP A 109 -12.73 -9.16 -4.50
N ASP A 110 -13.75 -10.02 -4.35
CA ASP A 110 -15.17 -9.79 -4.62
C ASP A 110 -15.73 -8.45 -4.05
N ARG A 111 -14.95 -7.74 -3.25
CA ARG A 111 -15.17 -6.36 -2.78
C ARG A 111 -15.10 -5.29 -3.87
N PHE A 112 -14.46 -5.57 -5.01
CA PHE A 112 -14.28 -4.62 -6.12
C PHE A 112 -14.96 -5.07 -7.43
N SER A 113 -15.61 -6.23 -7.44
CA SER A 113 -16.30 -6.80 -8.61
C SER A 113 -17.58 -6.06 -9.02
N ASP A 114 -18.03 -5.11 -8.20
CA ASP A 114 -19.19 -4.24 -8.47
C ASP A 114 -18.79 -2.85 -9.04
N MET A 115 -17.50 -2.64 -9.40
CA MET A 115 -16.99 -1.37 -9.96
C MET A 115 -16.78 -1.41 -11.47
#